data_AF-A0ABD6AAA5-F1
#
_entry.id   AF-A0ABD6AAA5-F1
#
_cell.length_a   1.000
_cell.length_b   1.000
_cell.length_c   1.000
_cell.angle_alpha   90.00
_cell.angle_beta   90.00
_cell.angle_gamma   90.00
#
_symmetry.space_group_name_H-M   'P 1'
#
loop_
_entity.id
_entity.type
_entity.pdbx_description
1 polymer ?
#
loop_
_entity_poly.entity_id
_entity_poly.type
_entity_poly.pdbx_seq_one_letter_code
_entity_poly.pdbx_strand_id
1 'polypeptide(L)'
;MGDAVEELTAAAESLAAVRVRVADVGPDRLDAVTDAYRDLIGILDRHEEDATGYGEFQKYVRFQEAVAERFDSLPDDLPAREAFDAADDALRKRTLSGRDFDRARDALAPAAEHADLHEEWRAARERYREARRSTLRRKREVEERIADLERLQRLGAADPDAPVERLRDPIEAYDESVRAAFERFVAESNAREVLAFVETTAAYPLVGFERPPERLREFVANHPVGEEPISTLLSYADYSPSKLDHYVEAPRELKAAVATNRTYLARLDATPLTVGWPPPAARSLRWRTRELLPVVARFADEGTVARLRAVRELARLDDYARLRESAVARAELTAQERRRLETTDVAATLAEARAERDRLADALAEHPPLDELAPPA
;
A
#
# COMPACT_ATOMS: atom_id res chain seq x y z
N MET A 1 9.84 9.46 22.23
CA MET A 1 9.51 10.59 21.34
C MET A 1 10.75 11.26 20.73
N GLY A 2 11.97 10.93 21.18
CA GLY A 2 13.26 11.37 20.57
C GLY A 2 13.98 10.29 19.74
N ASP A 3 13.62 9.01 19.93
CA ASP A 3 14.39 7.87 19.44
C ASP A 3 14.72 7.90 17.93
N ALA A 4 13.72 7.96 17.05
CA ALA A 4 13.98 7.88 15.60
C ALA A 4 14.82 9.06 15.03
N VAL A 5 14.62 10.27 15.56
CA VAL A 5 15.39 11.45 15.13
C VAL A 5 16.81 11.39 15.67
N GLU A 6 16.97 11.01 16.94
CA GLU A 6 18.28 10.83 17.58
C GLU A 6 19.08 9.72 16.89
N GLU A 7 18.45 8.58 16.58
CA GLU A 7 19.04 7.48 15.83
C GLU A 7 19.50 7.91 14.43
N LEU A 8 18.67 8.67 13.70
CA LEU A 8 19.03 9.16 12.37
C LEU A 8 20.21 10.14 12.44
N THR A 9 20.19 11.05 13.42
CA THR A 9 21.26 12.02 13.63
C THR A 9 22.58 11.32 13.95
N ALA A 10 22.56 10.37 14.90
CA ALA A 10 23.74 9.61 15.29
C ALA A 10 24.28 8.74 14.13
N ALA A 11 23.39 8.14 13.33
CA ALA A 11 23.79 7.39 12.15
C ALA A 11 24.40 8.30 11.07
N ALA A 12 23.87 9.52 10.91
CA ALA A 12 24.39 10.52 9.98
C ALA A 12 25.79 11.01 10.39
N GLU A 13 25.98 11.32 11.67
CA GLU A 13 27.29 11.72 12.24
C GLU A 13 28.32 10.61 12.08
N SER A 14 27.95 9.37 12.42
CA SER A 14 28.82 8.20 12.26
C SER A 14 29.19 7.96 10.80
N LEU A 15 28.23 8.10 9.88
CA LEU A 15 28.51 8.01 8.46
C LEU A 15 29.46 9.12 8.01
N ALA A 16 29.21 10.37 8.39
CA ALA A 16 30.05 11.51 8.04
C ALA A 16 31.51 11.33 8.52
N ALA A 17 31.71 10.82 9.73
CA ALA A 17 33.05 10.54 10.26
C ALA A 17 33.80 9.49 9.43
N VAL A 18 33.13 8.40 9.04
CA VAL A 18 33.76 7.37 8.20
C VAL A 18 34.01 7.88 6.78
N ARG A 19 33.12 8.73 6.23
CA ARG A 19 33.32 9.35 4.90
C ARG A 19 34.63 10.10 4.78
N VAL A 20 35.00 10.86 5.80
CA VAL A 20 36.25 11.62 5.82
C VAL A 20 37.45 10.66 5.71
N ARG A 21 37.47 9.59 6.50
CA ARG A 21 38.54 8.58 6.46
C ARG A 21 38.61 7.83 5.14
N VAL A 22 37.46 7.54 4.53
CA VAL A 22 37.39 6.88 3.20
C VAL A 22 37.89 7.82 2.10
N ALA A 23 37.58 9.12 2.18
CA ALA A 23 38.05 10.12 1.22
C ALA A 23 39.59 10.24 1.21
N ASP A 24 40.24 10.12 2.37
CA ASP A 24 41.71 10.17 2.46
C ASP A 24 42.41 9.05 1.65
N VAL A 25 41.73 7.91 1.45
CA VAL A 25 42.25 6.76 0.67
C VAL A 25 41.70 6.74 -0.76
N GLY A 26 40.45 7.15 -0.92
CA GLY A 26 39.64 6.99 -2.13
C GLY A 26 38.85 5.66 -2.11
N PRO A 27 37.54 5.68 -2.40
CA PRO A 27 36.67 4.49 -2.25
C PRO A 27 37.10 3.32 -3.15
N ASP A 28 37.47 3.57 -4.40
CA ASP A 28 37.89 2.51 -5.33
C ASP A 28 39.21 1.87 -4.90
N ARG A 29 40.14 2.68 -4.37
CA ARG A 29 41.43 2.21 -3.85
C ARG A 29 41.26 1.42 -2.55
N LEU A 30 40.31 1.85 -1.71
CA LEU A 30 39.92 1.16 -0.48
C LEU A 30 39.29 -0.21 -0.78
N ASP A 31 38.43 -0.30 -1.79
CA ASP A 31 37.88 -1.57 -2.27
C ASP A 31 39.00 -2.48 -2.79
N ALA A 32 39.91 -1.95 -3.63
CA ALA A 32 41.01 -2.70 -4.21
C ALA A 32 41.96 -3.29 -3.15
N VAL A 33 42.36 -2.51 -2.14
CA VAL A 33 43.25 -3.01 -1.06
C VAL A 33 42.54 -4.02 -0.17
N THR A 34 41.24 -3.84 0.07
CA THR A 34 40.44 -4.78 0.87
C THR A 34 40.30 -6.12 0.17
N ASP A 35 40.01 -6.12 -1.13
CA ASP A 35 39.90 -7.36 -1.91
C ASP A 35 41.25 -8.07 -1.98
N ALA A 36 42.34 -7.33 -2.22
CA ALA A 36 43.70 -7.86 -2.15
C ALA A 36 44.05 -8.51 -0.82
N TYR A 37 43.73 -7.84 0.29
CA TYR A 37 43.95 -8.37 1.63
C TYR A 37 43.14 -9.65 1.86
N ARG A 38 41.84 -9.65 1.57
CA ARG A 38 40.96 -10.81 1.78
C ARG A 38 41.35 -12.01 0.92
N ASP A 39 41.71 -11.77 -0.33
CA ASP A 39 42.18 -12.83 -1.23
C ASP A 39 43.45 -13.48 -0.68
N LEU A 40 44.42 -12.67 -0.26
CA LEU A 40 45.70 -13.14 0.26
C LEU A 40 45.53 -13.89 1.58
N ILE A 41 44.76 -13.35 2.54
CA ILE A 41 44.40 -14.06 3.77
C ILE A 41 43.71 -15.39 3.45
N GLY A 42 42.77 -15.39 2.51
CA GLY A 42 42.12 -16.63 2.06
C GLY A 42 43.08 -17.64 1.45
N ILE A 43 44.12 -17.21 0.72
CA ILE A 43 45.19 -18.09 0.23
C ILE A 43 46.01 -18.64 1.41
N LEU A 44 46.43 -17.79 2.35
CA LEU A 44 47.20 -18.22 3.53
C LEU A 44 46.45 -19.27 4.34
N ASP A 45 45.19 -19.00 4.67
CA ASP A 45 44.37 -19.90 5.50
C ASP A 45 44.10 -21.25 4.82
N ARG A 46 43.90 -21.27 3.49
CA ARG A 46 43.68 -22.52 2.75
C ARG A 46 44.92 -23.40 2.64
N HIS A 47 46.12 -22.81 2.72
CA HIS A 47 47.36 -23.50 2.39
C HIS A 47 48.30 -23.71 3.58
N GLU A 48 48.10 -23.05 4.73
CA GLU A 48 48.99 -23.14 5.89
C GLU A 48 49.22 -24.58 6.39
N GLU A 49 48.16 -25.37 6.57
CA GLU A 49 48.29 -26.74 7.07
C GLU A 49 49.06 -27.65 6.09
N ASP A 50 48.95 -27.37 4.79
CA ASP A 50 49.46 -28.22 3.72
C ASP A 50 50.84 -27.79 3.18
N ALA A 51 51.18 -26.51 3.33
CA ALA A 51 52.41 -25.90 2.84
C ALA A 51 53.49 -25.76 3.93
N THR A 52 53.20 -26.18 5.16
CA THR A 52 54.17 -26.17 6.27
C THR A 52 54.89 -27.52 6.46
N GLY A 53 56.20 -27.49 6.73
CA GLY A 53 57.01 -28.70 6.99
C GLY A 53 57.48 -29.47 5.74
N TYR A 54 57.72 -30.78 5.86
CA TYR A 54 58.07 -31.69 4.74
C TYR A 54 56.82 -32.15 3.97
N GLY A 55 55.86 -31.24 3.75
CA GLY A 55 54.62 -31.52 3.04
C GLY A 55 54.85 -32.00 1.61
N GLU A 56 53.77 -32.42 0.94
CA GLU A 56 53.81 -32.76 -0.48
C GLU A 56 54.32 -31.56 -1.28
N PHE A 57 55.50 -31.69 -1.90
CA PHE A 57 56.14 -30.61 -2.67
C PHE A 57 55.19 -29.97 -3.71
N GLN A 58 54.29 -30.76 -4.28
CA GLN A 58 53.26 -30.28 -5.21
C GLN A 58 52.29 -29.27 -4.57
N LYS A 59 51.94 -29.42 -3.29
CA LYS A 59 51.08 -28.48 -2.56
C LYS A 59 51.80 -27.17 -2.26
N TYR A 60 53.09 -27.23 -1.91
CA TYR A 60 53.93 -26.04 -1.77
C TYR A 60 54.05 -25.27 -3.09
N VAL A 61 54.27 -25.96 -4.22
CA VAL A 61 54.33 -25.32 -5.54
C VAL A 61 53.00 -24.64 -5.89
N ARG A 62 51.86 -25.30 -5.66
CA ARG A 62 50.53 -24.69 -5.88
C ARG A 62 50.29 -23.45 -5.02
N PHE A 63 50.74 -23.46 -3.76
CA PHE A 63 50.67 -22.28 -2.90
C PHE A 63 51.51 -21.13 -3.46
N GLN A 64 52.76 -21.39 -3.85
CA GLN A 64 53.65 -20.38 -4.43
C GLN A 64 53.11 -19.83 -5.76
N GLU A 65 52.50 -20.68 -6.59
CA GLU A 65 51.81 -20.25 -7.83
C GLU A 65 50.63 -19.32 -7.51
N ALA A 66 49.77 -19.69 -6.55
CA ALA A 66 48.63 -18.87 -6.16
C ALA A 66 49.03 -17.52 -5.53
N VAL A 67 50.09 -17.51 -4.72
CA VAL A 67 50.67 -16.28 -4.17
C VAL A 67 51.24 -15.42 -5.29
N ALA A 68 52.11 -15.96 -6.15
CA ALA A 68 52.72 -15.21 -7.25
C ALA A 68 51.67 -14.61 -8.21
N GLU A 69 50.67 -15.38 -8.61
CA GLU A 69 49.55 -14.91 -9.43
C GLU A 69 48.80 -13.74 -8.77
N ARG A 70 48.60 -13.83 -7.44
CA ARG A 70 47.98 -12.73 -6.72
C ARG A 70 48.86 -11.48 -6.71
N PHE A 71 50.16 -11.63 -6.46
CA PHE A 71 51.09 -10.50 -6.39
C PHE A 71 51.31 -9.79 -7.72
N ASP A 72 51.36 -10.54 -8.82
CA ASP A 72 51.51 -10.03 -10.19
C ASP A 72 50.28 -9.23 -10.67
N SER A 73 49.11 -9.49 -10.08
CA SER A 73 47.85 -8.82 -10.42
C SER A 73 47.53 -7.61 -9.54
N LEU A 74 48.38 -7.29 -8.55
CA LEU A 74 48.16 -6.15 -7.66
C LEU A 74 48.64 -4.83 -8.32
N PRO A 75 47.85 -3.74 -8.26
CA PRO A 75 48.28 -2.43 -8.74
C PRO A 75 49.50 -1.90 -7.99
N ASP A 76 50.38 -1.20 -8.71
CA ASP A 76 51.58 -0.58 -8.12
C ASP A 76 51.23 0.57 -7.16
N ASP A 77 50.09 1.23 -7.36
CA ASP A 77 49.59 2.35 -6.55
C ASP A 77 48.60 1.90 -5.46
N LEU A 78 48.52 0.61 -5.18
CA LEU A 78 47.64 0.06 -4.15
C LEU A 78 47.99 0.64 -2.77
N PRO A 79 47.01 1.11 -1.98
CA PRO A 79 47.25 1.46 -0.58
C PRO A 79 47.93 0.31 0.17
N ALA A 80 48.86 0.64 1.06
CA ALA A 80 49.66 -0.33 1.81
C ALA A 80 50.42 -1.37 0.95
N ARG A 81 50.81 -1.05 -0.31
CA ARG A 81 51.60 -1.95 -1.17
C ARG A 81 52.81 -2.58 -0.48
N GLU A 82 53.54 -1.80 0.31
CA GLU A 82 54.71 -2.27 1.08
C GLU A 82 54.38 -3.39 2.07
N ALA A 83 53.17 -3.42 2.61
CA ALA A 83 52.70 -4.48 3.51
C ALA A 83 52.56 -5.82 2.76
N PHE A 84 52.08 -5.77 1.51
CA PHE A 84 52.02 -6.94 0.64
C PHE A 84 53.44 -7.42 0.30
N ASP A 85 54.34 -6.53 -0.10
CA ASP A 85 55.72 -6.91 -0.44
C ASP A 85 56.44 -7.56 0.75
N ALA A 86 56.25 -7.02 1.96
CA ALA A 86 56.79 -7.61 3.20
C ALA A 86 56.19 -8.99 3.51
N ALA A 87 54.91 -9.21 3.19
CA ALA A 87 54.27 -10.51 3.33
C ALA A 87 54.82 -11.52 2.30
N ASP A 88 55.04 -11.11 1.05
CA ASP A 88 55.66 -11.98 0.03
C ASP A 88 57.09 -12.39 0.45
N ASP A 89 57.88 -11.43 0.94
CA ASP A 89 59.24 -11.70 1.42
C ASP A 89 59.28 -12.66 2.62
N ALA A 90 58.27 -12.63 3.50
CA ALA A 90 58.14 -13.62 4.58
C ALA A 90 57.91 -15.05 4.05
N LEU A 91 57.24 -15.17 2.89
CA LEU A 91 56.86 -16.42 2.24
C LEU A 91 57.89 -16.95 1.22
N ARG A 92 58.89 -16.14 0.85
CA ARG A 92 59.98 -16.51 -0.07
C ARG A 92 61.05 -17.37 0.62
N LYS A 93 60.69 -18.60 1.00
CA LYS A 93 61.60 -19.57 1.63
C LYS A 93 61.45 -20.96 1.03
N ARG A 94 62.57 -21.67 0.89
CA ARG A 94 62.61 -23.06 0.38
C ARG A 94 61.75 -24.05 1.20
N THR A 95 61.47 -23.73 2.45
CA THR A 95 60.61 -24.52 3.34
C THR A 95 59.91 -23.54 4.27
N LEU A 96 58.58 -23.58 4.31
CA LEU A 96 57.76 -22.70 5.14
C LEU A 96 57.36 -23.40 6.45
N SER A 97 57.23 -22.58 7.48
CA SER A 97 56.71 -22.95 8.80
C SER A 97 55.48 -22.11 9.12
N GLY A 98 54.64 -22.54 10.08
CA GLY A 98 53.48 -21.74 10.53
C GLY A 98 53.90 -20.34 10.99
N ARG A 99 55.10 -20.19 11.56
CA ARG A 99 55.66 -18.88 11.93
C ARG A 99 55.91 -17.94 10.74
N ASP A 100 56.13 -18.49 9.55
CA ASP A 100 56.30 -17.70 8.34
C ASP A 100 54.93 -17.22 7.83
N PHE A 101 53.89 -18.03 7.97
CA PHE A 101 52.51 -17.62 7.73
C PHE A 101 52.07 -16.55 8.75
N ASP A 102 52.36 -16.72 10.04
CA ASP A 102 52.10 -15.72 11.08
C ASP A 102 52.80 -14.40 10.75
N ARG A 103 54.07 -14.45 10.33
CA ARG A 103 54.81 -13.24 9.92
C ARG A 103 54.20 -12.57 8.69
N ALA A 104 53.72 -13.34 7.72
CA ALA A 104 53.04 -12.80 6.55
C ALA A 104 51.72 -12.13 6.95
N ARG A 105 50.95 -12.71 7.87
CA ARG A 105 49.73 -12.09 8.43
C ARG A 105 50.04 -10.82 9.20
N ASP A 106 51.07 -10.83 10.06
CA ASP A 106 51.50 -9.66 10.82
C ASP A 106 51.96 -8.52 9.88
N ALA A 107 52.66 -8.86 8.80
CA ALA A 107 53.09 -7.89 7.79
C ALA A 107 51.91 -7.22 7.07
N LEU A 108 50.77 -7.91 6.94
CA LEU A 108 49.55 -7.40 6.32
C LEU A 108 48.70 -6.50 7.23
N ALA A 109 49.12 -6.23 8.48
CA ALA A 109 48.36 -5.39 9.41
C ALA A 109 47.94 -4.02 8.81
N PRO A 110 48.78 -3.27 8.05
CA PRO A 110 48.34 -2.04 7.41
C PRO A 110 47.25 -2.23 6.34
N ALA A 111 47.26 -3.37 5.63
CA ALA A 111 46.19 -3.70 4.68
C ALA A 111 44.90 -4.15 5.41
N ALA A 112 45.04 -4.78 6.57
CA ALA A 112 43.92 -5.11 7.45
C ALA A 112 43.21 -3.85 7.97
N GLU A 113 43.93 -2.79 8.35
CA GLU A 113 43.33 -1.51 8.77
C GLU A 113 42.45 -0.88 7.67
N HIS A 114 42.83 -1.03 6.40
CA HIS A 114 41.99 -0.61 5.28
C HIS A 114 40.75 -1.50 5.10
N ALA A 115 40.90 -2.82 5.27
CA ALA A 115 39.76 -3.74 5.23
C ALA A 115 38.74 -3.44 6.35
N ASP A 116 39.21 -3.14 7.56
CA ASP A 116 38.39 -2.74 8.70
C ASP A 116 37.66 -1.42 8.41
N LEU A 117 38.36 -0.41 7.88
CA LEU A 117 37.75 0.86 7.47
C LEU A 117 36.65 0.65 6.42
N HIS A 118 36.85 -0.26 5.47
CA HIS A 118 35.84 -0.58 4.46
C HIS A 118 34.61 -1.29 5.06
N GLU A 119 34.79 -2.15 6.06
CA GLU A 119 33.67 -2.75 6.80
C GLU A 119 32.91 -1.72 7.63
N GLU A 120 33.63 -0.85 8.35
CA GLU A 120 33.04 0.30 9.06
C GLU A 120 32.22 1.20 8.12
N TRP A 121 32.74 1.46 6.92
CA TRP A 121 32.06 2.22 5.87
C TRP A 121 30.75 1.59 5.43
N ARG A 122 30.76 0.28 5.13
CA ARG A 122 29.54 -0.47 4.76
C ARG A 122 28.53 -0.48 5.91
N ALA A 123 28.98 -0.73 7.13
CA ALA A 123 28.13 -0.76 8.32
C ALA A 123 27.50 0.61 8.61
N ALA A 124 28.27 1.70 8.50
CA ALA A 124 27.75 3.06 8.67
C ALA A 124 26.70 3.43 7.63
N ARG A 125 26.91 3.04 6.36
CA ARG A 125 25.93 3.25 5.28
C ARG A 125 24.63 2.49 5.54
N GLU A 126 24.71 1.24 5.99
CA GLU A 126 23.51 0.45 6.27
C GLU A 126 22.75 0.98 7.48
N ARG A 127 23.46 1.32 8.58
CA ARG A 127 22.85 1.96 9.76
C ARG A 127 22.12 3.24 9.38
N TYR A 128 22.73 4.09 8.55
CA TYR A 128 22.09 5.30 8.06
C TYR A 128 20.82 5.02 7.24
N ARG A 129 20.88 4.07 6.29
CA ARG A 129 19.69 3.65 5.51
C ARG A 129 18.58 3.13 6.40
N GLU A 130 18.92 2.34 7.41
CA GLU A 130 17.95 1.78 8.35
C GLU A 130 17.31 2.86 9.23
N ALA A 131 18.12 3.73 9.84
CA ALA A 131 17.62 4.84 10.66
C ALA A 131 16.71 5.78 9.86
N ARG A 132 17.09 6.08 8.60
CA ARG A 132 16.26 6.91 7.72
C ARG A 132 14.95 6.22 7.34
N ARG A 133 14.99 4.92 7.03
CA ARG A 133 13.77 4.11 6.77
C ARG A 133 12.87 4.08 8.01
N SER A 134 13.44 3.94 9.20
CA SER A 134 12.72 3.97 10.48
C SER A 134 12.01 5.30 10.69
N THR A 135 12.73 6.40 10.49
CA THR A 135 12.20 7.77 10.59
C THR A 135 11.06 8.02 9.59
N LEU A 136 11.19 7.56 8.34
CA LEU A 136 10.12 7.63 7.35
C LEU A 136 8.88 6.83 7.75
N ARG A 137 9.05 5.61 8.27
CA ARG A 137 7.92 4.80 8.78
C ARG A 137 7.23 5.53 9.93
N ARG A 138 7.99 6.02 10.91
CA ARG A 138 7.46 6.76 12.03
C ARG A 138 6.68 8.00 11.60
N LYS A 139 7.20 8.76 10.63
CA LYS A 139 6.50 9.93 10.07
C LYS A 139 5.13 9.54 9.51
N ARG A 140 5.03 8.46 8.75
CA ARG A 140 3.76 7.97 8.20
C ARG A 140 2.77 7.57 9.29
N GLU A 141 3.22 6.84 10.30
CA GLU A 141 2.39 6.49 11.47
C GLU A 141 1.83 7.73 12.18
N VAL A 142 2.66 8.76 12.33
CA VAL A 142 2.25 10.03 12.94
C VAL A 142 1.25 10.77 12.03
N GLU A 143 1.44 10.75 10.71
CA GLU A 143 0.50 11.33 9.75
C GLU A 143 -0.87 10.62 9.75
N GLU A 144 -0.90 9.29 9.82
CA GLU A 144 -2.12 8.51 10.00
C GLU A 144 -2.82 8.86 11.31
N ARG A 145 -2.07 8.93 12.41
CA ARG A 145 -2.59 9.35 13.72
C ARG A 145 -3.15 10.78 13.69
N ILE A 146 -2.50 11.70 12.98
CA ILE A 146 -3.00 13.08 12.79
C ILE A 146 -4.35 13.04 12.07
N ALA A 147 -4.47 12.28 10.98
CA ALA A 147 -5.72 12.17 10.23
C ALA A 147 -6.86 11.61 11.11
N ASP A 148 -6.58 10.62 11.95
CA ASP A 148 -7.54 10.07 12.91
C ASP A 148 -7.97 11.09 13.96
N LEU A 149 -7.01 11.84 14.52
CA LEU A 149 -7.30 12.88 15.52
C LEU A 149 -8.09 14.05 14.92
N GLU A 150 -7.78 14.46 13.69
CA GLU A 150 -8.53 15.48 12.95
C GLU A 150 -9.96 15.02 12.64
N ARG A 151 -10.14 13.74 12.28
CA ARG A 151 -11.46 13.13 12.14
C ARG A 151 -12.21 13.18 13.47
N LEU A 152 -11.60 12.73 14.56
CA LEU A 152 -12.22 12.75 15.89
C LEU A 152 -12.61 14.15 16.33
N GLN A 153 -11.73 15.15 16.14
CA GLN A 153 -12.02 16.54 16.47
C GLN A 153 -13.23 17.07 15.68
N ARG A 154 -13.29 16.78 14.38
CA ARG A 154 -14.41 17.18 13.52
C ARG A 154 -15.73 16.56 13.96
N LEU A 155 -15.73 15.26 14.26
CA LEU A 155 -16.93 14.55 14.69
C LEU A 155 -17.35 14.95 16.11
N GLY A 156 -16.40 15.20 17.00
CA GLY A 156 -16.65 15.64 18.38
C GLY A 156 -17.16 17.08 18.50
N ALA A 157 -16.93 17.93 17.50
CA ALA A 157 -17.51 19.26 17.43
C ALA A 157 -19.01 19.26 17.08
N ALA A 158 -19.55 18.13 16.63
CA ALA A 158 -20.96 18.02 16.29
C ALA A 158 -21.84 18.01 17.54
N ASP A 159 -23.01 18.63 17.45
CA ASP A 159 -24.00 18.68 18.53
C ASP A 159 -24.54 17.25 18.79
N PRO A 160 -24.24 16.64 19.95
CA PRO A 160 -24.67 15.27 20.25
C PRO A 160 -26.18 15.16 20.43
N ASP A 161 -26.89 16.25 20.75
CA ASP A 161 -28.32 16.31 21.05
C ASP A 161 -29.17 16.78 19.85
N ALA A 162 -28.53 17.04 18.72
CA ALA A 162 -29.23 17.48 17.52
C ALA A 162 -30.34 16.49 17.12
N PRO A 163 -31.54 16.98 16.73
CA PRO A 163 -32.68 16.14 16.36
C PRO A 163 -32.51 15.57 14.94
N VAL A 164 -31.55 14.65 14.78
CA VAL A 164 -31.17 14.03 13.49
C VAL A 164 -32.33 13.25 12.85
N GLU A 165 -33.32 12.87 13.63
CA GLU A 165 -34.55 12.18 13.27
C GLU A 165 -35.36 13.01 12.26
N ARG A 166 -35.26 14.35 12.32
CA ARG A 166 -35.83 15.27 11.31
C ARG A 166 -35.27 15.04 9.90
N LEU A 167 -34.06 14.50 9.78
CA LEU A 167 -33.50 14.05 8.52
C LEU A 167 -33.68 12.55 8.29
N ARG A 168 -33.52 11.75 9.35
CA ARG A 168 -33.53 10.29 9.29
C ARG A 168 -34.86 9.74 8.84
N ASP A 169 -35.94 10.13 9.49
CA ASP A 169 -37.24 9.50 9.29
C ASP A 169 -37.75 9.69 7.86
N PRO A 170 -37.66 10.89 7.23
CA PRO A 170 -38.09 11.04 5.84
C PRO A 170 -37.20 10.28 4.85
N ILE A 171 -35.89 10.16 5.12
CA ILE A 171 -34.95 9.42 4.27
C ILE A 171 -35.20 7.92 4.36
N GLU A 172 -35.26 7.37 5.57
CA GLU A 172 -35.51 5.94 5.77
C GLU A 172 -36.88 5.54 5.22
N ALA A 173 -37.90 6.38 5.42
CA ALA A 173 -39.23 6.13 4.86
C ALA A 173 -39.25 6.17 3.32
N TYR A 174 -38.45 7.04 2.68
CA TYR A 174 -38.28 7.01 1.22
C TYR A 174 -37.51 5.78 0.76
N ASP A 175 -36.38 5.48 1.40
CA ASP A 175 -35.49 4.38 1.04
C ASP A 175 -36.18 3.02 1.21
N GLU A 176 -37.01 2.84 2.24
CA GLU A 176 -37.85 1.66 2.41
C GLU A 176 -38.92 1.57 1.32
N SER A 177 -39.62 2.68 1.04
CA SER A 177 -40.67 2.75 0.01
C SER A 177 -40.14 2.43 -1.38
N VAL A 178 -38.96 2.96 -1.76
CA VAL A 178 -38.38 2.71 -3.09
C VAL A 178 -37.82 1.29 -3.21
N ARG A 179 -37.28 0.70 -2.12
CA ARG A 179 -36.89 -0.72 -2.10
C ARG A 179 -38.10 -1.61 -2.36
N ALA A 180 -39.18 -1.43 -1.61
CA ALA A 180 -40.39 -2.21 -1.78
C ALA A 180 -41.02 -2.04 -3.17
N ALA A 181 -41.03 -0.81 -3.71
CA ALA A 181 -41.52 -0.53 -5.06
C ALA A 181 -40.67 -1.19 -6.14
N PHE A 182 -39.34 -1.18 -5.99
CA PHE A 182 -38.43 -1.76 -6.97
C PHE A 182 -38.45 -3.29 -6.93
N GLU A 183 -38.50 -3.88 -5.73
CA GLU A 183 -38.67 -5.33 -5.56
C GLU A 183 -39.97 -5.81 -6.25
N ARG A 184 -41.07 -5.07 -6.08
CA ARG A 184 -42.33 -5.36 -6.78
C ARG A 184 -42.18 -5.24 -8.29
N PHE A 185 -41.56 -4.15 -8.77
CA PHE A 185 -41.29 -3.94 -10.19
C PHE A 185 -40.48 -5.09 -10.80
N VAL A 186 -39.39 -5.51 -10.15
CA VAL A 186 -38.56 -6.63 -10.61
C VAL A 186 -39.31 -7.97 -10.58
N ALA A 187 -40.20 -8.18 -9.60
CA ALA A 187 -40.94 -9.41 -9.44
C ALA A 187 -42.12 -9.55 -10.42
N GLU A 188 -42.77 -8.45 -10.76
CA GLU A 188 -44.02 -8.44 -11.55
C GLU A 188 -43.80 -8.04 -13.00
N SER A 189 -42.78 -7.24 -13.32
CA SER A 189 -42.51 -6.81 -14.69
C SER A 189 -41.67 -7.80 -15.49
N ASN A 190 -41.82 -7.70 -16.80
CA ASN A 190 -41.10 -8.50 -17.77
C ASN A 190 -39.60 -8.18 -17.71
N ALA A 191 -38.73 -9.18 -17.87
CA ALA A 191 -37.28 -8.97 -17.84
C ALA A 191 -36.80 -7.92 -18.85
N ARG A 192 -37.43 -7.84 -20.03
CA ARG A 192 -37.13 -6.78 -21.01
C ARG A 192 -37.44 -5.37 -20.51
N GLU A 193 -38.51 -5.20 -19.73
CA GLU A 193 -38.92 -3.91 -19.20
C GLU A 193 -37.96 -3.47 -18.10
N VAL A 194 -37.62 -4.38 -17.20
CA VAL A 194 -36.65 -4.12 -16.12
C VAL A 194 -35.27 -3.77 -16.70
N LEU A 195 -34.77 -4.53 -17.69
CA LEU A 195 -33.47 -4.24 -18.30
C LEU A 195 -33.48 -2.93 -19.12
N ALA A 196 -34.59 -2.61 -19.79
CA ALA A 196 -34.76 -1.33 -20.46
C ALA A 196 -34.80 -0.14 -19.48
N PHE A 197 -35.43 -0.33 -18.31
CA PHE A 197 -35.39 0.63 -17.22
C PHE A 197 -33.95 0.87 -16.77
N VAL A 198 -33.18 -0.20 -16.49
CA VAL A 198 -31.78 -0.06 -16.06
C VAL A 198 -30.94 0.65 -17.12
N GLU A 199 -31.09 0.30 -18.40
CA GLU A 199 -30.39 1.00 -19.49
C GLU A 199 -30.76 2.49 -19.54
N THR A 200 -32.03 2.84 -19.31
CA THR A 200 -32.48 4.24 -19.25
C THR A 200 -31.78 5.03 -18.13
N THR A 201 -31.37 4.38 -17.04
CA THR A 201 -30.66 5.04 -15.94
C THR A 201 -29.27 5.54 -16.35
N ALA A 202 -28.69 5.06 -17.46
CA ALA A 202 -27.39 5.53 -17.97
C ALA A 202 -27.37 7.04 -18.33
N ALA A 203 -28.55 7.65 -18.56
CA ALA A 203 -28.69 9.09 -18.77
C ALA A 203 -28.67 9.92 -17.47
N TYR A 204 -28.61 9.27 -16.30
CA TYR A 204 -28.67 9.87 -14.97
C TYR A 204 -27.41 9.48 -14.17
N PRO A 205 -26.31 10.24 -14.29
CA PRO A 205 -25.00 9.87 -13.76
C PRO A 205 -24.94 9.60 -12.25
N LEU A 206 -25.90 10.11 -11.47
CA LEU A 206 -25.98 9.90 -10.02
C LEU A 206 -26.77 8.64 -9.63
N VAL A 207 -27.41 7.98 -10.60
CA VAL A 207 -28.09 6.69 -10.44
C VAL A 207 -27.13 5.59 -10.89
N GLY A 208 -26.39 5.04 -9.92
CA GLY A 208 -25.25 4.16 -10.17
C GLY A 208 -25.59 2.70 -10.49
N PHE A 209 -26.51 2.44 -11.42
CA PHE A 209 -26.69 1.08 -11.94
C PHE A 209 -25.55 0.70 -12.89
N GLU A 210 -25.12 -0.56 -12.83
CA GLU A 210 -24.29 -1.15 -13.89
C GLU A 210 -25.15 -1.37 -15.15
N ARG A 211 -24.59 -1.09 -16.33
CA ARG A 211 -25.32 -1.30 -17.59
C ARG A 211 -25.60 -2.79 -17.81
N PRO A 212 -26.78 -3.17 -18.32
CA PRO A 212 -27.07 -4.54 -18.70
C PRO A 212 -26.05 -5.09 -19.70
N PRO A 213 -25.54 -6.31 -19.50
CA PRO A 213 -24.70 -6.96 -20.50
C PRO A 213 -25.42 -7.05 -21.86
N GLU A 214 -24.74 -6.64 -22.93
CA GLU A 214 -25.34 -6.47 -24.26
C GLU A 214 -26.02 -7.76 -24.76
N ARG A 215 -25.34 -8.90 -24.63
CA ARG A 215 -25.87 -10.21 -25.01
C ARG A 215 -27.16 -10.57 -24.27
N LEU A 216 -27.28 -10.21 -22.99
CA LEU A 216 -28.48 -10.45 -22.20
C LEU A 216 -29.62 -9.54 -22.67
N ARG A 217 -29.31 -8.26 -22.90
CA ARG A 217 -30.27 -7.25 -23.37
C ARG A 217 -30.85 -7.60 -24.74
N GLU A 218 -29.99 -7.98 -25.69
CA GLU A 218 -30.41 -8.43 -27.03
C GLU A 218 -31.27 -9.69 -26.95
N PHE A 219 -30.89 -10.65 -26.11
CA PHE A 219 -31.65 -11.89 -25.95
C PHE A 219 -33.08 -11.64 -25.44
N VAL A 220 -33.26 -10.88 -24.35
CA VAL A 220 -34.61 -10.63 -23.82
C VAL A 220 -35.48 -9.77 -24.74
N ALA A 221 -34.86 -8.97 -25.61
CA ALA A 221 -35.56 -8.15 -26.58
C ALA A 221 -36.10 -8.97 -27.76
N ASN A 222 -35.34 -9.98 -28.20
CA ASN A 222 -35.64 -10.75 -29.41
C ASN A 222 -36.42 -12.05 -29.15
N HIS A 223 -36.47 -12.54 -27.91
CA HIS A 223 -37.15 -13.79 -27.57
C HIS A 223 -38.40 -13.58 -26.70
N PRO A 224 -39.48 -14.37 -26.92
CA PRO A 224 -40.71 -14.30 -26.11
C PRO A 224 -40.48 -14.50 -24.62
N VAL A 225 -39.50 -15.34 -24.25
CA VAL A 225 -39.13 -15.56 -22.83
C VAL A 225 -38.67 -14.28 -22.12
N GLY A 226 -38.29 -13.22 -22.85
CA GLY A 226 -38.02 -11.91 -22.25
C GLY A 226 -39.26 -11.19 -21.71
N GLU A 227 -40.46 -11.72 -21.99
CA GLU A 227 -41.74 -11.30 -21.37
C GLU A 227 -41.96 -11.96 -20.01
N GLU A 228 -41.15 -12.97 -19.66
CA GLU A 228 -41.18 -13.55 -18.32
C GLU A 228 -40.42 -12.66 -17.32
N PRO A 229 -40.79 -12.69 -16.03
CA PRO A 229 -40.04 -12.03 -14.97
C PRO A 229 -38.60 -12.55 -14.83
N ILE A 230 -37.73 -11.74 -14.22
CA ILE A 230 -36.31 -12.10 -13.98
C ILE A 230 -36.20 -13.39 -13.15
N SER A 231 -37.07 -13.60 -12.18
CA SER A 231 -37.10 -14.81 -11.34
C SER A 231 -37.37 -16.08 -12.15
N THR A 232 -38.24 -16.01 -13.16
CA THR A 232 -38.53 -17.10 -14.09
C THR A 232 -37.30 -17.40 -14.96
N LEU A 233 -36.66 -16.37 -15.51
CA LEU A 233 -35.42 -16.53 -16.29
C LEU A 233 -34.30 -17.19 -15.47
N LEU A 234 -34.12 -16.76 -14.21
CA LEU A 234 -33.16 -17.37 -13.29
C LEU A 234 -33.50 -18.84 -12.99
N SER A 235 -34.78 -19.16 -12.84
CA SER A 235 -35.24 -20.54 -12.65
C SER A 235 -34.97 -21.41 -13.88
N TYR A 236 -35.21 -20.88 -15.08
CA TYR A 236 -34.91 -21.55 -16.34
C TYR A 236 -33.40 -21.74 -16.55
N ALA A 237 -32.58 -20.80 -16.09
CA ALA A 237 -31.12 -20.94 -16.16
C ALA A 237 -30.59 -22.16 -15.39
N ASP A 238 -31.31 -22.66 -14.38
CA ASP A 238 -30.98 -23.86 -13.61
C ASP A 238 -31.43 -25.18 -14.29
N TYR A 239 -32.27 -25.10 -15.32
CA TYR A 239 -32.76 -26.29 -16.02
C TYR A 239 -31.71 -26.85 -17.00
N SER A 240 -31.78 -28.15 -17.26
CA SER A 240 -31.00 -28.78 -18.34
C SER A 240 -31.51 -28.30 -19.70
N PRO A 241 -30.67 -28.31 -20.76
CA PRO A 241 -31.11 -27.95 -22.12
C PRO A 241 -32.33 -28.76 -22.58
N SER A 242 -32.34 -30.07 -22.31
CA SER A 242 -33.46 -30.97 -22.64
C SER A 242 -34.75 -30.63 -21.90
N LYS A 243 -34.66 -30.11 -20.67
CA LYS A 243 -35.83 -29.64 -19.92
C LYS A 243 -36.33 -28.31 -20.48
N LEU A 244 -35.42 -27.44 -20.91
CA LEU A 244 -35.73 -26.13 -21.49
C LEU A 244 -36.39 -26.19 -22.86
N ASP A 245 -36.15 -27.23 -23.66
CA ASP A 245 -36.83 -27.44 -24.95
C ASP A 245 -38.38 -27.46 -24.81
N HIS A 246 -38.90 -27.71 -23.59
CA HIS A 246 -40.33 -27.66 -23.28
C HIS A 246 -40.87 -26.28 -22.85
N TYR A 247 -40.00 -25.33 -22.52
CA TYR A 247 -40.38 -24.02 -21.98
C TYR A 247 -39.98 -22.86 -22.89
N VAL A 248 -38.92 -23.01 -23.68
CA VAL A 248 -38.39 -21.93 -24.51
C VAL A 248 -37.94 -22.44 -25.88
N GLU A 249 -38.12 -21.60 -26.90
CA GLU A 249 -37.79 -21.94 -28.30
C GLU A 249 -36.27 -22.01 -28.56
N ALA A 250 -35.47 -21.30 -27.77
CA ALA A 250 -34.01 -21.22 -27.94
C ALA A 250 -33.23 -21.56 -26.64
N PRO A 251 -33.25 -22.83 -26.15
CA PRO A 251 -32.62 -23.21 -24.88
C PRO A 251 -31.13 -22.93 -24.76
N ARG A 252 -30.38 -23.14 -25.85
CA ARG A 252 -28.92 -22.90 -25.86
C ARG A 252 -28.60 -21.41 -25.75
N GLU A 253 -29.38 -20.57 -26.41
CA GLU A 253 -29.22 -19.12 -26.37
C GLU A 253 -29.62 -18.56 -25.01
N LEU A 254 -30.70 -19.08 -24.40
CA LEU A 254 -31.07 -18.76 -23.02
C LEU A 254 -29.93 -19.08 -22.06
N LYS A 255 -29.32 -20.28 -22.15
CA LYS A 255 -28.20 -20.63 -21.27
C LYS A 255 -27.01 -19.69 -21.47
N ALA A 256 -26.67 -19.37 -22.71
CA ALA A 256 -25.52 -18.51 -22.98
C ALA A 256 -25.76 -17.03 -22.62
N ALA A 257 -27.00 -16.55 -22.65
CA ALA A 257 -27.35 -15.18 -22.29
C ALA A 257 -27.68 -15.03 -20.79
N VAL A 258 -28.49 -15.92 -20.22
CA VAL A 258 -29.01 -15.80 -18.85
C VAL A 258 -28.11 -16.50 -17.83
N ALA A 259 -27.66 -17.75 -18.07
CA ALA A 259 -26.79 -18.42 -17.08
C ALA A 259 -25.42 -17.76 -16.96
N THR A 260 -24.84 -17.24 -18.05
CA THR A 260 -23.59 -16.47 -18.01
C THR A 260 -23.74 -15.14 -17.26
N ASN A 261 -24.93 -14.53 -17.27
CA ASN A 261 -25.20 -13.24 -16.60
C ASN A 261 -26.04 -13.40 -15.33
N ARG A 262 -26.07 -14.59 -14.73
CA ARG A 262 -26.88 -14.89 -13.53
C ARG A 262 -26.56 -13.94 -12.38
N THR A 263 -25.28 -13.70 -12.12
CA THR A 263 -24.84 -12.83 -11.03
C THR A 263 -25.32 -11.41 -11.19
N TYR A 264 -25.33 -10.89 -12.42
CA TYR A 264 -25.86 -9.56 -12.72
C TYR A 264 -27.36 -9.48 -12.38
N LEU A 265 -28.16 -10.41 -12.91
CA LEU A 265 -29.60 -10.45 -12.66
C LEU A 265 -29.95 -10.66 -11.17
N ALA A 266 -29.19 -11.51 -10.48
CA ALA A 266 -29.41 -11.80 -9.06
C ALA A 266 -28.98 -10.67 -8.12
N ARG A 267 -28.12 -9.75 -8.56
CA ARG A 267 -27.65 -8.58 -7.77
C ARG A 267 -28.44 -7.32 -8.07
N LEU A 268 -29.42 -7.37 -8.97
CA LEU A 268 -30.20 -6.20 -9.32
C LEU A 268 -31.11 -5.83 -8.15
N ASP A 269 -30.79 -4.73 -7.48
CA ASP A 269 -31.52 -4.24 -6.32
C ASP A 269 -31.75 -2.72 -6.38
N ALA A 270 -32.48 -2.18 -5.40
CA ALA A 270 -32.83 -0.76 -5.36
C ALA A 270 -31.73 0.15 -4.80
N THR A 271 -30.56 -0.38 -4.42
CA THR A 271 -29.50 0.40 -3.75
C THR A 271 -29.14 1.69 -4.50
N PRO A 272 -28.97 1.70 -5.85
CA PRO A 272 -28.69 2.92 -6.60
C PRO A 272 -29.80 3.99 -6.53
N LEU A 273 -31.03 3.59 -6.18
CA LEU A 273 -32.20 4.45 -6.07
C LEU A 273 -32.40 5.05 -4.68
N THR A 274 -31.65 4.57 -3.69
CA THR A 274 -31.70 5.06 -2.30
C THR A 274 -30.84 6.31 -2.10
N VAL A 275 -31.15 7.06 -1.05
CA VAL A 275 -30.32 8.17 -0.55
C VAL A 275 -29.27 7.66 0.42
N GLY A 276 -29.61 6.71 1.28
CA GLY A 276 -28.71 6.15 2.29
C GLY A 276 -28.52 7.03 3.52
N TRP A 277 -27.92 6.44 4.55
CA TRP A 277 -27.64 7.10 5.82
C TRP A 277 -26.17 6.88 6.24
N PRO A 278 -25.45 7.90 6.74
CA PRO A 278 -25.83 9.32 6.84
C PRO A 278 -26.06 9.99 5.48
N PRO A 279 -26.86 11.07 5.42
CA PRO A 279 -27.19 11.69 4.14
C PRO A 279 -25.99 12.43 3.53
N PRO A 280 -25.96 12.60 2.19
CA PRO A 280 -24.94 13.40 1.52
C PRO A 280 -25.08 14.89 1.85
N ALA A 281 -24.12 15.73 1.45
CA ALA A 281 -24.25 17.18 1.63
C ALA A 281 -25.48 17.73 0.89
N ALA A 282 -26.07 18.84 1.38
CA ALA A 282 -27.32 19.41 0.84
C ALA A 282 -27.26 19.62 -0.69
N ARG A 283 -26.14 20.14 -1.20
CA ARG A 283 -25.93 20.31 -2.65
C ARG A 283 -26.03 18.98 -3.39
N SER A 284 -25.33 17.96 -2.91
CA SER A 284 -25.34 16.61 -3.50
C SER A 284 -26.73 15.96 -3.39
N LEU A 285 -27.42 16.11 -2.26
CA LEU A 285 -28.78 15.61 -2.09
C LEU A 285 -29.76 16.24 -3.10
N ARG A 286 -29.65 17.56 -3.35
CA ARG A 286 -30.49 18.25 -4.36
C ARG A 286 -30.27 17.72 -5.77
N TRP A 287 -29.03 17.47 -6.16
CA TRP A 287 -28.72 16.93 -7.49
C TRP A 287 -29.14 15.46 -7.60
N ARG A 288 -28.84 14.65 -6.58
CA ARG A 288 -29.23 13.23 -6.55
C ARG A 288 -30.75 13.08 -6.64
N THR A 289 -31.52 13.80 -5.82
CA THR A 289 -32.99 13.75 -5.86
C THR A 289 -33.58 14.27 -7.16
N ARG A 290 -32.92 15.24 -7.84
CA ARG A 290 -33.33 15.72 -9.16
C ARG A 290 -33.24 14.63 -10.23
N GLU A 291 -32.23 13.77 -10.16
CA GLU A 291 -32.05 12.64 -11.09
C GLU A 291 -32.88 11.42 -10.69
N LEU A 292 -33.02 11.15 -9.40
CA LEU A 292 -33.87 10.05 -8.92
C LEU A 292 -35.34 10.26 -9.28
N LEU A 293 -35.85 11.50 -9.22
CA LEU A 293 -37.28 11.78 -9.43
C LEU A 293 -37.83 11.24 -10.77
N PRO A 294 -37.26 11.58 -11.95
CA PRO A 294 -37.72 11.03 -13.22
C PRO A 294 -37.47 9.53 -13.38
N VAL A 295 -36.52 8.94 -12.64
CA VAL A 295 -36.24 7.50 -12.68
C VAL A 295 -37.29 6.74 -11.85
N VAL A 296 -37.49 7.13 -10.59
CA VAL A 296 -38.43 6.51 -9.66
C VAL A 296 -39.87 6.62 -10.15
N ALA A 297 -40.26 7.73 -10.77
CA ALA A 297 -41.60 7.93 -11.32
C ALA A 297 -41.97 6.97 -12.48
N ARG A 298 -41.00 6.20 -13.02
CA ARG A 298 -41.26 5.21 -14.08
C ARG A 298 -41.89 3.92 -13.58
N PHE A 299 -41.67 3.56 -12.31
CA PHE A 299 -42.12 2.27 -11.76
C PHE A 299 -42.82 2.42 -10.41
N ALA A 300 -42.49 3.44 -9.63
CA ALA A 300 -43.05 3.63 -8.29
C ALA A 300 -44.34 4.45 -8.31
N ASP A 301 -45.16 4.27 -7.29
CA ASP A 301 -46.39 5.00 -7.11
C ASP A 301 -46.18 6.46 -6.69
N GLU A 302 -47.24 7.27 -6.77
CA GLU A 302 -47.18 8.68 -6.37
C GLU A 302 -46.82 8.86 -4.89
N GLY A 303 -47.15 7.88 -4.03
CA GLY A 303 -46.74 7.87 -2.64
C GLY A 303 -45.21 7.85 -2.47
N THR A 304 -44.52 6.95 -3.17
CA THR A 304 -43.05 6.87 -3.17
C THR A 304 -42.42 8.14 -3.74
N VAL A 305 -42.98 8.66 -4.84
CA VAL A 305 -42.51 9.90 -5.48
C VAL A 305 -42.70 11.11 -4.54
N ALA A 306 -43.81 11.19 -3.81
CA ALA A 306 -44.05 12.24 -2.81
C ALA A 306 -43.03 12.19 -1.67
N ARG A 307 -42.66 10.99 -1.19
CA ARG A 307 -41.58 10.83 -0.19
C ARG A 307 -40.23 11.33 -0.72
N LEU A 308 -39.88 11.03 -1.97
CA LEU A 308 -38.67 11.56 -2.59
C LEU A 308 -38.68 13.10 -2.67
N ARG A 309 -39.84 13.69 -2.98
CA ARG A 309 -40.00 15.16 -2.96
C ARG A 309 -39.79 15.72 -1.55
N ALA A 310 -40.32 15.05 -0.51
CA ALA A 310 -40.07 15.46 0.88
C ALA A 310 -38.58 15.40 1.24
N VAL A 311 -37.86 14.34 0.84
CA VAL A 311 -36.40 14.24 1.02
C VAL A 311 -35.66 15.36 0.28
N ARG A 312 -36.10 15.74 -0.92
CA ARG A 312 -35.54 16.88 -1.65
C ARG A 312 -35.71 18.20 -0.89
N GLU A 313 -36.82 18.40 -0.19
CA GLU A 313 -37.04 19.59 0.63
C GLU A 313 -36.13 19.66 1.85
N LEU A 314 -35.67 18.53 2.41
CA LEU A 314 -34.70 18.53 3.52
C LEU A 314 -33.44 19.33 3.18
N ALA A 315 -32.97 19.24 1.93
CA ALA A 315 -31.77 19.94 1.48
C ALA A 315 -31.93 21.48 1.39
N ARG A 316 -33.12 22.00 1.69
CA ARG A 316 -33.41 23.43 1.82
C ARG A 316 -33.55 23.89 3.28
N LEU A 317 -33.50 22.98 4.25
CA LEU A 317 -33.53 23.35 5.66
C LEU A 317 -32.26 24.13 6.01
N ASP A 318 -32.44 25.26 6.70
CA ASP A 318 -31.31 26.10 7.14
C ASP A 318 -30.38 25.35 8.10
N ASP A 319 -30.93 24.43 8.90
CA ASP A 319 -30.19 23.61 9.86
C ASP A 319 -29.71 22.26 9.29
N TYR A 320 -29.89 22.00 7.99
CA TYR A 320 -29.51 20.73 7.37
C TYR A 320 -28.04 20.38 7.60
N ALA A 321 -27.13 21.34 7.42
CA ALA A 321 -25.69 21.10 7.57
C ALA A 321 -25.34 20.64 8.99
N ARG A 322 -25.87 21.35 10.00
CA ARG A 322 -25.70 21.01 11.43
C ARG A 322 -26.27 19.63 11.74
N LEU A 323 -27.52 19.36 11.34
CA LEU A 323 -28.17 18.07 11.58
C LEU A 323 -27.42 16.93 10.90
N ARG A 324 -26.90 17.15 9.69
CA ARG A 324 -26.08 16.18 8.98
C ARG A 324 -24.75 15.93 9.69
N GLU A 325 -24.06 16.95 10.17
CA GLU A 325 -22.81 16.79 10.91
C GLU A 325 -23.00 15.92 12.15
N SER A 326 -24.07 16.17 12.93
CA SER A 326 -24.46 15.32 14.05
C SER A 326 -24.84 13.90 13.63
N ALA A 327 -25.55 13.73 12.51
CA ALA A 327 -25.88 12.41 11.97
C ALA A 327 -24.63 11.60 11.59
N VAL A 328 -23.66 12.24 10.92
CA VAL A 328 -22.37 11.65 10.56
C VAL A 328 -21.59 11.29 11.83
N ALA A 329 -21.49 12.20 12.79
CA ALA A 329 -20.83 11.95 14.07
C ALA A 329 -21.44 10.76 14.82
N ARG A 330 -22.79 10.68 14.91
CA ARG A 330 -23.48 9.56 15.57
C ARG A 330 -23.26 8.22 14.85
N ALA A 331 -23.19 8.20 13.52
CA ALA A 331 -22.99 6.99 12.74
C ALA A 331 -21.52 6.51 12.74
N GLU A 332 -20.57 7.44 12.71
CA GLU A 332 -19.15 7.15 12.57
C GLU A 332 -18.40 7.01 13.91
N LEU A 333 -18.81 7.71 14.97
CA LEU A 333 -18.16 7.59 16.27
C LEU A 333 -18.60 6.32 16.99
N THR A 334 -17.63 5.45 17.26
CA THR A 334 -17.78 4.32 18.17
C THR A 334 -17.97 4.78 19.61
N ALA A 335 -18.52 3.92 20.46
CA ALA A 335 -18.67 4.22 21.89
C ALA A 335 -17.33 4.51 22.60
N GLN A 336 -16.24 3.89 22.14
CA GLN A 336 -14.90 4.13 22.68
C GLN A 336 -14.36 5.51 22.28
N GLU A 337 -14.56 5.91 21.03
CA GLU A 337 -14.14 7.23 20.54
C GLU A 337 -14.93 8.36 21.22
N ARG A 338 -16.23 8.18 21.50
CA ARG A 338 -17.03 9.14 22.28
C ARG A 338 -16.47 9.32 23.69
N ARG A 339 -16.20 8.22 24.40
CA ARG A 339 -15.55 8.28 25.72
C ARG A 339 -14.20 8.97 25.64
N ARG A 340 -13.41 8.69 24.59
CA ARG A 340 -12.10 9.34 24.41
C ARG A 340 -12.23 10.85 24.21
N LEU A 341 -13.23 11.31 23.46
CA LEU A 341 -13.53 12.74 23.29
C LEU A 341 -13.94 13.42 24.61
N GLU A 342 -14.62 12.69 25.50
CA GLU A 342 -14.99 13.18 26.83
C GLU A 342 -13.79 13.25 27.79
N THR A 343 -12.83 12.33 27.68
CA THR A 343 -11.75 12.19 28.68
C THR A 343 -10.39 12.71 28.23
N THR A 344 -10.19 13.00 26.95
CA THR A 344 -8.89 13.35 26.36
C THR A 344 -8.94 14.69 25.67
N ASP A 345 -7.93 15.53 25.90
CA ASP A 345 -7.72 16.71 25.07
C ASP A 345 -7.16 16.31 23.69
N VAL A 346 -8.08 16.05 22.77
CA VAL A 346 -7.78 15.71 21.37
C VAL A 346 -7.04 16.84 20.67
N ALA A 347 -7.32 18.10 21.01
CA ALA A 347 -6.64 19.25 20.40
C ALA A 347 -5.18 19.33 20.82
N ALA A 348 -4.88 19.15 22.12
CA ALA A 348 -3.51 19.06 22.62
C ALA A 348 -2.77 17.86 21.99
N THR A 349 -3.41 16.69 21.96
CA THR A 349 -2.80 15.47 21.38
C THR A 349 -2.51 15.64 19.87
N LEU A 350 -3.39 16.34 19.14
CA LEU A 350 -3.20 16.66 17.73
C LEU A 350 -2.04 17.65 17.53
N ALA A 351 -1.93 18.66 18.38
CA ALA A 351 -0.81 19.61 18.35
C ALA A 351 0.53 18.91 18.58
N GLU A 352 0.61 18.01 19.58
CA GLU A 352 1.80 17.19 19.84
C GLU A 352 2.17 16.32 18.64
N ALA A 353 1.19 15.63 18.03
CA ALA A 353 1.43 14.79 16.87
C ALA A 353 1.94 15.59 15.67
N ARG A 354 1.39 16.79 15.43
CA ARG A 354 1.88 17.70 14.38
C ARG A 354 3.31 18.15 14.64
N ALA A 355 3.64 18.52 15.87
CA ALA A 355 5.00 18.88 16.26
C ALA A 355 5.99 17.70 16.12
N GLU A 356 5.54 16.46 16.38
CA GLU A 356 6.35 15.25 16.11
C GLU A 356 6.58 15.05 14.61
N ARG A 357 5.54 15.15 13.77
CA ARG A 357 5.66 15.05 12.31
C ARG A 357 6.64 16.08 11.76
N ASP A 358 6.56 17.32 12.23
CA ASP A 358 7.41 18.40 11.74
C ASP A 358 8.88 18.13 12.09
N ARG A 359 9.18 17.71 13.34
CA ARG A 359 10.52 17.27 13.73
C ARG A 359 11.07 16.11 12.88
N LEU A 360 10.23 15.12 12.57
CA LEU A 360 10.62 13.99 11.71
C LEU A 360 10.87 14.43 10.26
N ALA A 361 10.07 15.37 9.75
CA ALA A 361 10.23 15.92 8.42
C ALA A 361 11.52 16.74 8.30
N ASP A 362 11.81 17.58 9.30
CA ASP A 362 13.03 18.38 9.38
C ASP A 362 14.27 17.48 9.40
N ALA A 363 14.28 16.44 10.25
CA ALA A 363 15.38 15.48 10.30
C ALA A 363 15.61 14.74 8.97
N LEU A 364 14.53 14.38 8.27
CA LEU A 364 14.63 13.73 6.95
C LEU A 364 15.11 14.65 5.83
N ALA A 365 14.88 15.96 5.98
CA ALA A 365 15.37 16.98 5.06
C ALA A 365 16.86 17.30 5.31
N GLU A 366 17.27 17.36 6.59
CA GLU A 366 18.67 17.51 6.98
C GLU A 366 19.51 16.28 6.60
N HIS A 367 18.90 15.09 6.62
CA HIS A 367 19.54 13.82 6.31
C HIS A 367 18.92 13.16 5.05
N PRO A 368 19.31 13.62 3.84
CA PRO A 368 18.79 13.13 2.56
C PRO A 368 19.21 11.68 2.27
N PRO A 369 18.57 10.97 1.31
CA PRO A 369 18.96 9.61 0.99
C PRO A 369 20.40 9.54 0.44
N LEU A 370 21.04 8.36 0.54
CA LEU A 370 22.48 8.22 0.26
C LEU A 370 22.88 8.56 -1.18
N ASP A 371 21.97 8.45 -2.13
CA ASP A 371 22.15 8.80 -3.54
C ASP A 371 22.19 10.32 -3.78
N GLU A 372 21.63 11.11 -2.87
CA GLU A 372 21.71 12.57 -2.88
C GLU A 372 22.95 13.10 -2.13
N LEU A 373 23.64 12.25 -1.37
CA LEU A 373 24.91 12.61 -0.74
C LEU A 373 26.04 12.54 -1.79
N ALA A 374 26.88 13.57 -1.84
CA ALA A 374 28.08 13.54 -2.68
C ALA A 374 28.92 12.26 -2.39
N PRO A 375 29.61 11.66 -3.37
CA PRO A 375 30.57 10.62 -3.07
C PRO A 375 31.66 11.16 -2.12
N PRO A 376 32.28 10.31 -1.27
CA PRO A 376 33.52 10.71 -0.61
C PRO A 376 34.52 11.11 -1.70
N ALA A 377 35.06 12.33 -1.58
CA ALA A 377 35.92 12.97 -2.58
C ALA A 377 37.29 12.30 -2.66
#